data_AF-A0A444J3Y4-F1
#
_entry.id   AF-A0A444J3Y4-F1
#
_cell.length_a   1.000
_cell.length_b   1.000
_cell.length_c   1.000
_cell.angle_alpha   90.00
_cell.angle_beta   90.00
_cell.angle_gamma   90.00
#
_symmetry.space_group_name_H-M   'P 1'
#
loop_
_entity.id
_entity.type
_entity.pdbx_description
1 polymer ?
#
loop_
_entity_poly.entity_id
_entity_poly.type
_entity_poly.pdbx_seq_one_letter_code
_entity_poly.pdbx_strand_id
1 'polypeptide(L)'
;MTNYPTISGTASARELAVADGATLNMTTGTLTVGWGWEDNGGFNATGGTVVFAGPIGVTVTSSSSFQNVQIGTGADTSVVSLEGNVDINGNLHIQAGASFDASSYAIHLAGNWTEDDATGFTSSGTSTVVFDGSNQTVSKVTNVSLLNEDFSSYSTSCCTTGKPSGWANSDGSYYQGDLIVDGDGAANRWRNQTDGYLYTPALNLQKGVIYQLQYDVAIRQNFSDGDASLSPQTVSVHLGNAQSSTAMTTILSNESTETSTTYETRTISNITVATSGTYYIGFRAQQSGDDYTSFDDISLTGVGSISFYNLLVSSGTTTFGGDVRVDNNLQTDNGGTIDFLTNSITVEGTVINNGAIKQTKTATNSTTTVFGWIKNAAGTSDNYYGLEITPSSGSMGETTVEIKGNQTCSGSGVPAAGVKRCYTVTPVSSQAADVKFYYRSAESNSNTTPDVYLQTGGSWAAQATSAHGGSNEAIWATGSGLTSYGTFSLSSGASSNSTGFLPAIFLLLLK
;
A
#
# COMPACT_ATOMS: atom_id res chain seq x y z
N MET A 1 3.49 27.29 43.80
CA MET A 1 3.04 27.33 42.39
C MET A 1 4.29 27.16 41.55
N THR A 2 4.49 25.98 40.94
CA THR A 2 5.52 25.79 39.93
C THR A 2 4.96 26.32 38.62
N ASN A 3 5.43 27.51 38.20
CA ASN A 3 5.07 28.08 36.90
C ASN A 3 6.09 27.56 35.87
N TYR A 4 5.68 26.59 35.07
CA TYR A 4 6.49 26.12 33.95
C TYR A 4 6.33 27.06 32.74
N PRO A 5 7.36 27.22 31.91
CA PRO A 5 7.20 27.82 30.59
C PRO A 5 6.02 27.20 29.86
N THR A 6 5.16 28.04 29.28
CA THR A 6 3.93 27.60 28.62
C THR A 6 3.83 28.24 27.25
N ILE A 7 3.61 27.42 26.22
CA ILE A 7 3.30 27.86 24.86
C ILE A 7 1.79 27.75 24.66
N SER A 8 1.16 28.86 24.32
CA SER A 8 -0.28 28.97 24.04
C SER A 8 -0.60 29.64 22.70
N GLY A 9 0.43 30.01 21.92
CA GLY A 9 0.32 30.64 20.61
C GLY A 9 1.34 30.06 19.64
N THR A 10 1.89 30.89 18.74
CA THR A 10 2.96 30.46 17.83
C THR A 10 4.32 30.74 18.46
N ALA A 11 5.18 29.73 18.45
CA ALA A 11 6.56 29.82 18.87
C ALA A 11 7.46 29.14 17.83
N SER A 12 8.73 29.55 17.77
CA SER A 12 9.74 28.87 16.97
C SER A 12 11.01 28.73 17.78
N ALA A 13 11.70 27.61 17.56
CA ALA A 13 13.01 27.34 18.12
C ALA A 13 13.88 26.73 17.03
N ARG A 14 15.15 27.13 16.98
CA ARG A 14 16.12 26.43 16.14
C ARG A 14 16.35 25.02 16.72
N GLU A 15 16.67 24.95 18.00
CA GLU A 15 16.80 23.74 18.80
C GLU A 15 15.95 23.92 20.06
N LEU A 16 15.27 22.87 20.50
CA LEU A 16 14.56 22.84 21.76
C LEU A 16 15.10 21.70 22.63
N ALA A 17 15.64 22.06 23.79
CA ALA A 17 16.05 21.12 24.82
C ALA A 17 15.25 21.36 26.11
N VAL A 18 14.53 20.34 26.57
CA VAL A 18 13.95 20.30 27.91
C VAL A 18 14.87 19.44 28.78
N ALA A 19 15.69 20.12 29.59
CA ALA A 19 16.67 19.48 30.44
C ALA A 19 16.03 18.67 31.58
N ASP A 20 16.79 17.74 32.17
CA ASP A 20 16.37 16.98 33.34
C ASP A 20 15.85 17.91 34.47
N GLY A 21 14.71 17.53 35.05
CA GLY A 21 14.00 18.33 36.05
C GLY A 21 13.27 19.59 35.53
N ALA A 22 13.33 19.90 34.24
CA ALA A 22 12.54 20.96 33.63
C ALA A 22 11.19 20.43 33.10
N THR A 23 10.24 21.34 32.87
CA THR A 23 8.98 21.01 32.19
C THR A 23 8.57 22.15 31.27
N LEU A 24 8.08 21.81 30.07
CA LEU A 24 7.46 22.73 29.13
C LEU A 24 5.99 22.33 28.93
N ASN A 25 5.07 23.28 29.09
CA ASN A 25 3.65 23.06 28.81
C ASN A 25 3.29 23.57 27.41
N MET A 26 2.44 22.84 26.69
CA MET A 26 1.78 23.30 25.48
C MET A 26 0.30 22.92 25.50
N THR A 27 -0.57 23.92 25.45
CA THR A 27 -2.02 23.70 25.53
C THR A 27 -2.74 24.04 24.22
N THR A 28 -2.18 24.93 23.40
CA THR A 28 -2.71 25.36 22.10
C THR A 28 -1.59 25.89 21.21
N GLY A 29 -1.90 26.18 19.94
CA GLY A 29 -1.00 26.88 19.02
C GLY A 29 0.00 25.95 18.32
N THR A 30 1.11 26.53 17.89
CA THR A 30 2.10 25.85 17.03
C THR A 30 3.51 26.14 17.53
N LEU A 31 4.32 25.09 17.69
CA LEU A 31 5.74 25.21 18.00
C LEU A 31 6.55 24.62 16.85
N THR A 32 7.24 25.47 16.09
CA THR A 32 8.13 25.03 15.02
C THR A 32 9.54 24.81 15.53
N VAL A 33 10.11 23.63 15.32
CA VAL A 33 11.47 23.25 15.72
C VAL A 33 12.24 22.79 14.49
N GLY A 34 13.40 23.40 14.24
CA GLY A 34 14.06 23.23 12.93
C GLY A 34 15.30 22.37 12.86
N TRP A 35 16.00 22.12 13.97
CA TRP A 35 17.30 21.42 13.94
C TRP A 35 17.32 20.23 14.91
N GLY A 36 16.74 20.38 16.11
CA GLY A 36 16.71 19.29 17.07
C GLY A 36 15.68 19.48 18.17
N TRP A 37 15.07 18.36 18.57
CA TRP A 37 14.22 18.22 19.75
C TRP A 37 14.83 17.21 20.70
N GLU A 38 15.11 17.65 21.92
CA GLU A 38 15.59 16.81 23.01
C GLU A 38 14.73 17.05 24.25
N ASP A 39 13.97 16.04 24.67
CA ASP A 39 13.20 16.08 25.91
C ASP A 39 13.70 15.02 26.90
N ASN A 40 14.63 15.45 27.76
CA ASN A 40 15.15 14.68 28.90
C ASN A 40 14.41 15.01 30.21
N GLY A 41 13.48 15.97 30.19
CA GLY A 41 12.76 16.46 31.36
C GLY A 41 11.29 16.08 31.30
N GLY A 42 10.48 16.97 30.72
CA GLY A 42 9.06 16.73 30.54
C GLY A 42 8.40 17.74 29.60
N PHE A 43 7.63 17.24 28.64
CA PHE A 43 6.80 18.03 27.75
C PHE A 43 5.34 17.65 27.94
N ASN A 44 4.56 18.55 28.53
CA ASN A 44 3.15 18.35 28.78
C ASN A 44 2.32 18.99 27.67
N ALA A 45 2.06 18.20 26.62
CA ALA A 45 1.23 18.60 25.49
C ALA A 45 -0.22 18.11 25.67
N THR A 46 -1.10 19.00 26.13
CA THR A 46 -2.55 18.73 26.17
C THR A 46 -3.28 19.27 24.95
N GLY A 47 -2.55 19.84 23.99
CA GLY A 47 -3.08 20.54 22.83
C GLY A 47 -1.96 21.08 21.92
N GLY A 48 -2.36 21.69 20.80
CA GLY A 48 -1.44 22.30 19.84
C GLY A 48 -0.69 21.31 18.94
N THR A 49 0.18 21.85 18.09
CA THR A 49 0.95 21.09 17.09
C THR A 49 2.44 21.45 17.17
N VAL A 50 3.29 20.44 17.29
CA VAL A 50 4.73 20.59 17.08
C VAL A 50 5.03 20.36 15.60
N VAL A 51 5.68 21.32 14.96
CA VAL A 51 6.08 21.26 13.55
C VAL A 51 7.60 21.05 13.50
N PHE A 52 8.05 19.90 13.03
CA PHE A 52 9.46 19.66 12.76
C PHE A 52 9.78 20.09 11.34
N ALA A 53 10.49 21.22 11.19
CA ALA A 53 10.77 21.80 9.88
C ALA A 53 12.09 22.59 9.87
N GLY A 54 13.03 22.15 9.04
CA GLY A 54 14.28 22.88 8.84
C GLY A 54 15.12 22.36 7.67
N PRO A 55 16.01 23.22 7.13
CA PRO A 55 16.68 22.99 5.84
C PRO A 55 17.78 21.93 5.87
N ILE A 56 18.22 21.50 7.07
CA ILE A 56 19.32 20.54 7.25
C ILE A 56 18.88 19.24 7.94
N GLY A 57 17.57 19.08 8.17
CA GLY A 57 16.97 17.99 8.91
C GLY A 57 16.81 18.25 10.42
N VAL A 58 15.98 17.44 11.07
CA VAL A 58 15.65 17.53 12.50
C VAL A 58 15.86 16.17 13.16
N THR A 59 16.60 16.12 14.26
CA THR A 59 16.66 14.92 15.11
C THR A 59 15.67 15.04 16.29
N VAL A 60 15.05 13.92 16.67
CA VAL A 60 14.05 13.90 17.74
C VAL A 60 14.34 12.79 18.75
N THR A 61 14.53 13.19 20.00
CA THR A 61 14.52 12.32 21.18
C THR A 61 13.51 12.88 22.18
N SER A 62 12.50 12.09 22.54
CA SER A 62 11.47 12.52 23.50
C SER A 62 11.20 11.49 24.57
N SER A 63 11.07 11.94 25.82
CA SER A 63 10.57 11.12 26.93
C SER A 63 9.07 11.32 27.19
N SER A 64 8.46 12.33 26.55
CA SER A 64 7.04 12.66 26.67
C SER A 64 6.30 12.50 25.35
N SER A 65 4.97 12.50 25.43
CA SER A 65 4.10 12.44 24.26
C SER A 65 3.80 13.82 23.65
N PHE A 66 3.66 13.84 22.34
CA PHE A 66 3.16 14.98 21.59
C PHE A 66 1.64 14.90 21.47
N GLN A 67 0.97 16.06 21.38
CA GLN A 67 -0.45 16.06 21.04
C GLN A 67 -0.69 15.95 19.54
N ASN A 68 -0.05 16.78 18.72
CA ASN A 68 -0.06 16.63 17.26
C ASN A 68 1.35 16.91 16.73
N VAL A 69 1.75 16.20 15.69
CA VAL A 69 3.04 16.38 15.02
C VAL A 69 2.81 16.64 13.55
N GLN A 70 3.50 17.65 13.04
CA GLN A 70 3.61 17.91 11.61
C GLN A 70 5.09 17.82 11.20
N ILE A 71 5.36 17.15 10.09
CA ILE A 71 6.69 17.04 9.49
C ILE A 71 6.71 17.89 8.22
N GLY A 72 7.63 18.86 8.19
CA GLY A 72 7.76 19.85 7.12
C GLY A 72 6.72 20.98 7.18
N THR A 73 6.92 21.95 6.28
CA THR A 73 6.05 23.14 6.06
C THR A 73 5.41 23.16 4.68
N GLY A 74 5.67 22.13 3.86
CA GLY A 74 5.29 22.06 2.45
C GLY A 74 6.11 22.99 1.54
N ALA A 75 7.02 23.78 2.11
CA ALA A 75 7.88 24.71 1.37
C ALA A 75 9.34 24.24 1.28
N ASP A 76 9.78 23.36 2.19
CA ASP A 76 11.16 22.91 2.31
C ASP A 76 11.24 21.37 2.39
N THR A 77 12.35 20.79 1.90
CA THR A 77 12.65 19.35 2.02
C THR A 77 13.13 19.01 3.44
N SER A 78 12.21 18.98 4.40
CA SER A 78 12.51 18.65 5.79
C SER A 78 12.71 17.15 5.94
N VAL A 79 13.86 16.73 6.47
CA VAL A 79 14.12 15.32 6.85
C VAL A 79 14.08 15.24 8.36
N VAL A 80 13.21 14.40 8.92
CA VAL A 80 13.13 14.19 10.37
C VAL A 80 13.56 12.77 10.68
N SER A 81 14.51 12.63 11.59
CA SER A 81 15.05 11.33 12.01
C SER A 81 14.85 11.13 13.51
N LEU A 82 14.36 9.96 13.89
CA LEU A 82 14.21 9.59 15.29
C LEU A 82 15.53 9.07 15.88
N GLU A 83 15.85 9.52 17.08
CA GLU A 83 16.94 9.03 17.93
C GLU A 83 16.42 8.39 19.24
N GLY A 84 15.10 8.36 19.40
CA GLY A 84 14.37 7.69 20.46
C GLY A 84 12.95 7.32 20.00
N ASN A 85 12.25 6.53 20.81
CA ASN A 85 10.82 6.27 20.57
C ASN A 85 10.04 7.58 20.70
N VAL A 86 8.95 7.69 19.93
CA VAL A 86 8.05 8.84 19.98
C VAL A 86 6.63 8.37 20.20
N ASP A 87 5.89 9.12 21.02
CA ASP A 87 4.48 8.92 21.30
C ASP A 87 3.68 10.16 20.87
N ILE A 88 2.60 9.95 20.13
CA ILE A 88 1.75 10.99 19.55
C ILE A 88 0.28 10.67 19.88
N ASN A 89 -0.27 11.39 20.84
CA ASN A 89 -1.65 11.20 21.31
C ASN A 89 -2.73 11.68 20.33
N GLY A 90 -2.35 12.45 19.31
CA GLY A 90 -3.25 12.95 18.27
C GLY A 90 -2.68 12.67 16.90
N ASN A 91 -2.69 13.65 15.99
CA ASN A 91 -2.43 13.36 14.57
C ASN A 91 -0.95 13.50 14.21
N LEU A 92 -0.51 12.65 13.27
CA LEU A 92 0.75 12.78 12.54
C LEU A 92 0.44 13.21 11.09
N HIS A 93 1.00 14.34 10.67
CA HIS A 93 0.88 14.84 9.30
C HIS A 93 2.26 15.05 8.68
N ILE A 94 2.56 14.33 7.60
CA ILE A 94 3.78 14.52 6.83
C ILE A 94 3.41 15.29 5.55
N GLN A 95 3.92 16.52 5.45
CA GLN A 95 3.63 17.38 4.32
C GLN A 95 4.46 17.03 3.10
N ALA A 96 3.99 17.47 1.93
CA ALA A 96 4.67 17.21 0.66
C ALA A 96 6.12 17.74 0.69
N GLY A 97 7.04 16.95 0.16
CA GLY A 97 8.49 17.19 0.12
C GLY A 97 9.22 16.85 1.42
N ALA A 98 8.52 16.52 2.51
CA ALA A 98 9.14 16.15 3.77
C ALA A 98 9.34 14.62 3.88
N SER A 99 10.38 14.20 4.61
CA SER A 99 10.66 12.80 4.89
C SER A 99 10.73 12.55 6.40
N PHE A 100 10.17 11.42 6.84
CA PHE A 100 10.22 10.95 8.21
C PHE A 100 10.87 9.56 8.28
N ASP A 101 12.00 9.47 8.97
CA ASP A 101 12.77 8.26 9.19
C ASP A 101 12.72 7.85 10.67
N ALA A 102 12.01 6.76 10.94
CA ALA A 102 11.95 6.19 12.29
C ALA A 102 13.21 5.42 12.68
N SER A 103 14.16 5.19 11.77
CA SER A 103 15.34 4.37 11.98
C SER A 103 14.95 3.01 12.59
N SER A 104 15.34 2.72 13.84
CA SER A 104 14.98 1.48 14.56
C SER A 104 13.94 1.69 15.67
N TYR A 105 13.41 2.90 15.81
CA TYR A 105 12.58 3.29 16.96
C TYR A 105 11.09 3.04 16.73
N ALA A 106 10.34 3.02 17.83
CA ALA A 106 8.90 2.89 17.80
C ALA A 106 8.22 4.25 17.64
N ILE A 107 7.13 4.28 16.87
CA ILE A 107 6.16 5.37 16.82
C ILE A 107 4.86 4.85 17.40
N HIS A 108 4.44 5.39 18.54
CA HIS A 108 3.12 5.20 19.11
C HIS A 108 2.22 6.33 18.63
N LEU A 109 1.08 5.99 18.05
CA LEU A 109 0.16 6.95 17.47
C LEU A 109 -1.26 6.59 17.87
N ALA A 110 -1.96 7.54 18.48
CA ALA A 110 -3.35 7.39 18.89
C ALA A 110 -4.35 8.10 17.94
N GLY A 111 -3.91 9.08 17.16
CA GLY A 111 -4.73 9.80 16.18
C GLY A 111 -4.49 9.37 14.73
N ASN A 112 -4.90 10.22 13.79
CA ASN A 112 -4.81 9.90 12.36
C ASN A 112 -3.40 10.13 11.81
N TRP A 113 -3.08 9.38 10.76
CA TRP A 113 -1.86 9.53 9.97
C TRP A 113 -2.21 10.01 8.58
N THR A 114 -1.61 11.13 8.16
CA THR A 114 -1.76 11.68 6.79
C THR A 114 -0.39 11.94 6.17
N GLU A 115 -0.19 11.50 4.93
CA GLU A 115 0.95 11.88 4.08
C GLU A 115 0.45 12.53 2.80
N ASP A 116 0.89 13.77 2.54
CA ASP A 116 0.46 14.55 1.38
C ASP A 116 1.14 14.11 0.07
N ASP A 117 2.19 13.29 0.14
CA ASP A 117 2.87 12.72 -1.03
C ASP A 117 3.45 11.32 -0.78
N ALA A 118 4.10 10.76 -1.81
CA ALA A 118 4.69 9.43 -1.75
C ALA A 118 6.01 9.35 -0.96
N THR A 119 6.67 10.48 -0.68
CA THR A 119 8.03 10.59 -0.09
C THR A 119 8.03 10.64 1.44
N GLY A 120 6.85 10.77 2.05
CA GLY A 120 6.65 11.01 3.47
C GLY A 120 7.40 10.05 4.41
N PHE A 121 6.82 8.90 4.75
CA PHE A 121 7.43 7.98 5.68
C PHE A 121 8.31 6.92 5.00
N THR A 122 9.49 6.67 5.57
CA THR A 122 10.41 5.62 5.11
C THR A 122 10.52 4.47 6.12
N SER A 123 10.22 3.26 5.68
CA SER A 123 10.38 2.03 6.48
C SER A 123 11.82 1.50 6.45
N SER A 124 12.83 2.35 6.22
CA SER A 124 14.16 1.91 5.79
C SER A 124 15.01 1.22 6.88
N GLY A 125 14.62 1.34 8.15
CA GLY A 125 15.23 0.63 9.28
C GLY A 125 14.37 -0.49 9.85
N THR A 126 14.54 -0.81 11.15
CA THR A 126 13.82 -1.89 11.83
C THR A 126 12.69 -1.39 12.73
N SER A 127 12.11 -0.23 12.40
CA SER A 127 11.12 0.47 13.22
C SER A 127 9.82 -0.31 13.44
N THR A 128 9.06 0.12 14.45
CA THR A 128 7.72 -0.41 14.72
C THR A 128 6.73 0.74 14.80
N VAL A 129 5.69 0.73 13.97
CA VAL A 129 4.57 1.66 14.11
C VAL A 129 3.47 0.95 14.90
N VAL A 130 3.05 1.58 15.99
CA VAL A 130 1.99 1.11 16.89
C VAL A 130 0.82 2.07 16.81
N PHE A 131 -0.29 1.57 16.30
CA PHE A 131 -1.58 2.25 16.33
C PHE A 131 -2.33 1.85 17.61
N ASP A 132 -2.43 2.78 18.56
CA ASP A 132 -3.00 2.58 19.90
C ASP A 132 -4.23 3.46 20.18
N GLY A 133 -4.79 4.05 19.12
CA GLY A 133 -5.99 4.87 19.18
C GLY A 133 -7.29 4.07 19.32
N SER A 134 -8.41 4.79 19.34
CA SER A 134 -9.75 4.18 19.31
C SER A 134 -10.26 3.97 17.88
N ASN A 135 -10.16 5.00 17.03
CA ASN A 135 -10.48 4.95 15.60
C ASN A 135 -9.48 5.84 14.87
N GLN A 136 -8.72 5.25 13.95
CA GLN A 136 -7.63 5.92 13.25
C GLN A 136 -7.76 5.67 11.76
N THR A 137 -7.43 6.69 10.97
CA THR A 137 -7.26 6.54 9.53
C THR A 137 -5.81 6.77 9.15
N VAL A 138 -5.30 5.93 8.26
CA VAL A 138 -3.99 6.08 7.64
C VAL A 138 -4.20 6.37 6.17
N SER A 139 -3.86 7.58 5.78
CA SER A 139 -4.03 8.07 4.41
C SER A 139 -2.70 8.54 3.87
N LYS A 140 -2.34 8.06 2.69
CA LYS A 140 -1.17 8.50 1.94
C LYS A 140 -1.62 8.79 0.52
N VAL A 141 -1.13 9.89 -0.05
CA VAL A 141 -1.24 10.09 -1.49
C VAL A 141 -0.36 9.03 -2.17
N THR A 142 -1.00 7.96 -2.60
CA THR A 142 -0.34 6.83 -3.26
C THR A 142 -0.18 7.05 -4.76
N ASN A 143 -1.00 7.90 -5.38
CA ASN A 143 -0.91 8.19 -6.81
C ASN A 143 -0.11 9.47 -7.06
N VAL A 144 0.97 9.37 -7.82
CA VAL A 144 1.78 10.53 -8.23
C VAL A 144 1.87 10.57 -9.76
N SER A 145 1.45 11.68 -10.38
CA SER A 145 1.82 11.98 -11.76
C SER A 145 3.16 12.70 -11.74
N LEU A 146 4.20 12.05 -12.24
CA LEU A 146 5.57 12.56 -12.25
C LEU A 146 5.95 13.21 -13.58
N LEU A 147 5.30 12.78 -14.66
CA LEU A 147 5.54 13.26 -16.00
C LEU A 147 4.24 13.18 -16.79
N ASN A 148 3.95 14.24 -17.55
CA ASN A 148 2.92 14.27 -18.56
C ASN A 148 3.35 15.28 -19.62
N GLU A 149 3.87 14.78 -20.74
CA GLU A 149 4.39 15.59 -21.84
C GLU A 149 3.85 15.06 -23.17
N ASP A 150 3.11 15.93 -23.85
CA ASP A 150 2.53 15.71 -25.18
C ASP A 150 3.23 16.55 -26.26
N PHE A 151 4.33 17.24 -25.90
CA PHE A 151 5.10 18.15 -26.76
C PHE A 151 4.27 19.22 -27.50
N SER A 152 3.02 19.45 -27.10
CA SER A 152 2.07 20.36 -27.75
C SER A 152 2.54 21.81 -27.79
N SER A 153 3.45 22.18 -26.89
CA SER A 153 4.15 23.47 -26.91
C SER A 153 4.98 23.73 -28.19
N TYR A 154 5.20 22.70 -29.01
CA TYR A 154 5.94 22.76 -30.28
C TYR A 154 5.11 22.38 -31.52
N SER A 155 3.77 22.31 -31.42
CA SER A 155 2.85 21.78 -32.45
C SER A 155 2.77 22.56 -33.77
N THR A 156 3.29 23.79 -33.84
CA THR A 156 3.01 24.70 -34.99
C THR A 156 4.12 24.80 -36.04
N SER A 157 5.29 24.21 -35.80
CA SER A 157 6.39 24.24 -36.78
C SER A 157 7.25 22.99 -36.67
N CYS A 158 7.47 22.29 -37.79
CA CYS A 158 8.43 21.20 -37.81
C CYS A 158 9.82 21.68 -37.40
N CYS A 159 10.44 20.80 -36.62
CA CYS A 159 11.88 20.65 -36.54
C CYS A 159 12.58 21.75 -35.72
N THR A 160 11.98 22.17 -34.61
CA THR A 160 12.64 23.10 -33.69
C THR A 160 13.69 22.37 -32.84
N THR A 161 14.79 23.05 -32.53
CA THR A 161 15.79 22.55 -31.57
C THR A 161 15.42 22.84 -30.12
N GLY A 162 14.26 23.49 -29.89
CA GLY A 162 13.78 23.86 -28.57
C GLY A 162 13.06 22.68 -27.93
N LYS A 163 13.34 22.42 -26.65
CA LYS A 163 12.77 21.30 -25.90
C LYS A 163 12.03 21.79 -24.66
N PRO A 164 11.00 21.07 -24.17
CA PRO A 164 10.34 21.44 -22.93
C PRO A 164 11.34 21.49 -21.77
N SER A 165 11.01 22.27 -20.74
CA SER A 165 11.93 22.52 -19.61
C SER A 165 12.41 21.22 -18.97
N GLY A 166 13.72 21.09 -18.74
CA GLY A 166 14.32 19.93 -18.10
C GLY A 166 14.56 18.73 -19.02
N TRP A 167 13.94 18.65 -20.20
CA TRP A 167 14.23 17.59 -21.17
C TRP A 167 15.62 17.77 -21.79
N ALA A 168 16.27 16.66 -22.11
CA ALA A 168 17.56 16.64 -22.78
C ALA A 168 17.62 15.56 -23.86
N ASN A 169 18.66 15.59 -24.68
CA ASN A 169 18.92 14.58 -25.70
C ASN A 169 20.43 14.40 -25.87
N SER A 170 20.84 13.29 -26.48
CA SER A 170 22.23 13.11 -26.90
C SER A 170 22.52 14.04 -28.09
N ASP A 171 23.38 15.05 -27.89
CA ASP A 171 23.98 15.95 -28.89
C ASP A 171 23.17 16.17 -30.19
N GLY A 172 22.03 16.87 -30.10
CA GLY A 172 21.25 17.30 -31.27
C GLY A 172 20.48 16.20 -32.01
N SER A 173 20.36 15.01 -31.42
CA SER A 173 19.73 13.84 -32.08
C SER A 173 18.21 13.90 -32.16
N TYR A 174 17.57 14.78 -31.39
CA TYR A 174 16.11 14.92 -31.34
C TYR A 174 15.68 16.37 -31.58
N TYR A 175 14.61 16.53 -32.34
CA TYR A 175 13.94 17.80 -32.65
C TYR A 175 12.48 17.71 -32.21
N GLN A 176 11.91 18.86 -31.86
CA GLN A 176 10.54 18.97 -31.39
C GLN A 176 9.65 19.60 -32.45
N GLY A 177 8.43 19.09 -32.53
CA GLY A 177 7.34 19.68 -33.30
C GLY A 177 6.66 18.70 -34.24
N ASP A 178 5.70 19.23 -34.99
CA ASP A 178 4.84 18.45 -35.86
C ASP A 178 5.53 18.17 -37.21
N LEU A 179 5.92 16.92 -37.43
CA LEU A 179 6.55 16.45 -38.66
C LEU A 179 5.54 16.10 -39.76
N ILE A 180 4.23 16.05 -39.46
CA ILE A 180 3.18 15.52 -40.36
C ILE A 180 1.97 16.45 -40.55
N VAL A 181 1.89 17.60 -39.87
CA VAL A 181 0.70 18.47 -39.90
C VAL A 181 -0.54 17.71 -39.37
N ASP A 182 -0.36 16.87 -38.34
CA ASP A 182 -1.47 16.24 -37.61
C ASP A 182 -1.98 17.13 -36.47
N GLY A 183 -1.25 18.20 -36.12
CA GLY A 183 -1.66 19.25 -35.19
C GLY A 183 -1.13 19.09 -33.77
N ASP A 184 -0.39 18.02 -33.48
CA ASP A 184 0.23 17.75 -32.18
C ASP A 184 1.76 17.74 -32.31
N GLY A 185 2.44 18.26 -31.28
CA GLY A 185 3.90 18.30 -31.28
C GLY A 185 4.45 16.95 -30.83
N ALA A 186 5.64 16.56 -31.30
CA ALA A 186 6.26 15.32 -30.84
C ALA A 186 7.78 15.45 -30.71
N ALA A 187 8.41 14.51 -30.01
CA ALA A 187 9.86 14.39 -29.94
C ALA A 187 10.37 13.43 -31.02
N ASN A 188 11.02 14.00 -32.02
CA ASN A 188 11.42 13.30 -33.24
C ASN A 188 12.92 13.12 -33.31
N ARG A 189 13.35 11.88 -33.38
CA ARG A 189 14.74 11.52 -33.62
C ARG A 189 15.10 11.77 -35.08
N TRP A 190 16.16 12.55 -35.32
CA TRP A 190 16.48 13.05 -36.67
C TRP A 190 17.10 11.99 -37.58
N ARG A 191 16.79 12.06 -38.88
CA ARG A 191 17.13 11.04 -39.87
C ARG A 191 18.62 10.72 -40.08
N ASN A 192 19.54 11.63 -39.77
CA ASN A 192 20.97 11.46 -40.09
C ASN A 192 21.81 10.93 -38.91
N GLN A 193 21.18 10.62 -37.79
CA GLN A 193 21.85 10.01 -36.64
C GLN A 193 21.79 8.49 -36.78
N THR A 194 22.65 7.71 -36.14
CA THR A 194 22.53 6.24 -36.14
C THR A 194 21.97 5.68 -34.84
N ASP A 195 22.08 6.44 -33.76
CA ASP A 195 21.58 6.13 -32.42
C ASP A 195 21.36 7.45 -31.67
N GLY A 196 20.48 7.45 -30.68
CA GLY A 196 20.24 8.63 -29.88
C GLY A 196 19.27 8.38 -28.74
N TYR A 197 19.38 9.22 -27.71
CA TYR A 197 18.49 9.22 -26.56
C TYR A 197 17.74 10.54 -26.44
N LEU A 198 16.47 10.44 -26.06
CA LEU A 198 15.68 11.49 -25.45
C LEU A 198 15.61 11.20 -23.94
N TYR A 199 15.95 12.19 -23.11
CA TYR A 199 15.91 12.07 -21.65
C TYR A 199 14.81 12.95 -21.08
N THR A 200 14.02 12.38 -20.17
CA THR A 200 13.05 13.13 -19.35
C THR A 200 13.74 14.18 -18.48
N PRO A 201 13.00 15.13 -17.90
CA PRO A 201 13.45 15.90 -16.74
C PRO A 201 13.83 15.00 -15.56
N ALA A 202 14.36 15.60 -14.50
CA ALA A 202 14.64 14.92 -13.25
C ALA A 202 13.34 14.38 -12.62
N LEU A 203 13.30 13.07 -12.36
CA LEU A 203 12.18 12.36 -11.75
C LEU A 203 12.58 11.90 -10.35
N ASN A 204 11.86 12.32 -9.32
CA ASN A 204 12.13 11.89 -7.95
C ASN A 204 11.40 10.58 -7.64
N LEU A 205 11.98 9.46 -8.06
CA LEU A 205 11.42 8.13 -7.84
C LEU A 205 11.70 7.64 -6.42
N GLN A 206 10.77 6.86 -5.89
CA GLN A 206 10.77 6.38 -4.51
C GLN A 206 10.82 4.86 -4.46
N LYS A 207 11.64 4.32 -3.56
CA LYS A 207 11.63 2.90 -3.26
C LYS A 207 10.24 2.48 -2.75
N GLY A 208 9.73 1.35 -3.24
CA GLY A 208 8.42 0.81 -2.82
C GLY A 208 7.22 1.40 -3.54
N VAL A 209 7.41 2.37 -4.44
CA VAL A 209 6.40 2.82 -5.40
C VAL A 209 6.54 2.00 -6.68
N ILE A 210 5.41 1.58 -7.23
CA ILE A 210 5.34 0.93 -8.53
C ILE A 210 4.96 1.98 -9.56
N TYR A 211 5.82 2.19 -10.54
CA TYR A 211 5.58 3.14 -11.63
C TYR A 211 5.09 2.45 -12.90
N GLN A 212 4.24 3.16 -13.62
CA GLN A 212 3.81 2.84 -14.97
C GLN A 212 4.20 3.99 -15.90
N LEU A 213 5.00 3.66 -16.91
CA LEU A 213 5.31 4.56 -18.01
C LEU A 213 4.39 4.21 -19.18
N GLN A 214 3.76 5.22 -19.75
CA GLN A 214 3.07 5.16 -21.03
C GLN A 214 3.69 6.16 -22.00
N TYR A 215 3.80 5.78 -23.26
CA TYR A 215 4.24 6.66 -24.34
C TYR A 215 3.73 6.13 -25.67
N ASP A 216 3.54 7.03 -26.63
CA ASP A 216 3.24 6.69 -28.00
C ASP A 216 4.52 6.69 -28.84
N VAL A 217 4.62 5.74 -29.78
CA VAL A 217 5.76 5.63 -30.70
C VAL A 217 5.30 5.40 -32.14
N ALA A 218 5.97 6.05 -33.09
CA ALA A 218 5.74 5.87 -34.52
C ALA A 218 7.03 6.06 -35.32
N ILE A 219 7.04 5.57 -36.56
CA ILE A 219 8.05 5.87 -37.56
C ILE A 219 7.49 6.88 -38.55
N ARG A 220 8.25 7.91 -38.88
CA ARG A 220 7.84 8.88 -39.90
C ARG A 220 8.74 8.77 -41.11
N GLN A 221 8.12 8.72 -42.29
CA GLN A 221 8.81 8.55 -43.55
C GLN A 221 9.65 9.78 -43.89
N ASN A 222 10.86 9.56 -44.41
CA ASN A 222 11.66 10.61 -45.02
C ASN A 222 11.27 10.86 -46.49
N PHE A 223 10.32 11.77 -46.74
CA PHE A 223 9.87 12.09 -48.10
C PHE A 223 10.94 12.62 -49.08
N SER A 224 12.16 12.91 -48.62
CA SER A 224 13.23 13.42 -49.49
C SER A 224 14.08 12.35 -50.18
N ASP A 225 13.96 11.07 -49.78
CA ASP A 225 14.68 9.96 -50.43
C ASP A 225 13.91 9.36 -51.63
N GLY A 226 12.60 9.64 -51.73
CA GLY A 226 11.75 9.16 -52.81
C GLY A 226 11.45 7.65 -52.76
N ASP A 227 11.81 6.96 -51.68
CA ASP A 227 11.47 5.56 -51.44
C ASP A 227 10.15 5.48 -50.65
N ALA A 228 9.23 4.64 -51.09
CA ALA A 228 7.97 4.37 -50.40
C ALA A 228 8.12 3.36 -49.23
N SER A 229 9.32 2.82 -49.01
CA SER A 229 9.61 1.80 -48.02
C SER A 229 10.07 2.39 -46.70
N LEU A 230 9.41 2.01 -45.60
CA LEU A 230 9.87 2.35 -44.26
C LEU A 230 11.06 1.47 -43.86
N SER A 231 12.09 2.11 -43.33
CA SER A 231 13.20 1.49 -42.65
C SER A 231 12.82 1.16 -41.19
N PRO A 232 12.93 -0.12 -40.77
CA PRO A 232 12.63 -0.49 -39.39
C PRO A 232 13.52 0.25 -38.39
N GLN A 233 12.92 0.70 -37.29
CA GLN A 233 13.61 1.44 -36.23
C GLN A 233 13.66 0.59 -34.97
N THR A 234 14.77 0.61 -34.25
CA THR A 234 14.89 -0.12 -32.98
C THR A 234 14.72 0.84 -31.82
N VAL A 235 13.76 0.57 -30.94
CA VAL A 235 13.44 1.42 -29.79
C VAL A 235 13.67 0.63 -28.50
N SER A 236 14.21 1.29 -27.48
CA SER A 236 14.26 0.75 -26.12
C SER A 236 14.15 1.87 -25.09
N VAL A 237 13.67 1.53 -23.90
CA VAL A 237 13.53 2.49 -22.79
C VAL A 237 14.39 2.05 -21.63
N HIS A 238 15.10 3.01 -21.06
CA HIS A 238 16.08 2.80 -20.00
C HIS A 238 15.83 3.75 -18.85
N LEU A 239 16.33 3.40 -17.68
CA LEU A 239 16.35 4.21 -16.46
C LEU A 239 17.80 4.46 -16.05
N GLY A 240 18.09 5.69 -15.65
CA GLY A 240 19.42 6.12 -15.23
C GLY A 240 19.41 7.21 -14.17
N ASN A 241 20.59 7.56 -13.65
CA ASN A 241 20.77 8.58 -12.61
C ASN A 241 21.30 9.93 -13.13
N ALA A 242 21.48 10.06 -14.46
CA ALA A 242 21.82 11.29 -15.14
C ALA A 242 21.31 11.27 -16.58
N GLN A 243 21.14 12.45 -17.21
CA GLN A 243 20.76 12.59 -18.62
C GLN A 243 21.93 12.30 -19.56
N SER A 244 22.45 11.08 -19.54
CA SER A 244 23.51 10.63 -20.45
C SER A 244 23.36 9.14 -20.76
N SER A 245 23.79 8.71 -21.95
CA SER A 245 23.65 7.32 -22.39
C SER A 245 24.44 6.36 -21.51
N THR A 246 25.59 6.79 -20.98
CA THR A 246 26.39 5.99 -20.03
C THR A 246 25.68 5.78 -18.68
N ALA A 247 24.80 6.70 -18.28
CA ALA A 247 24.05 6.60 -17.03
C ALA A 247 22.76 5.77 -17.16
N MET A 248 22.30 5.47 -18.39
CA MET A 248 21.08 4.70 -18.68
C MET A 248 21.36 3.20 -18.59
N THR A 249 21.61 2.70 -17.38
CA THR A 249 22.10 1.33 -17.16
C THR A 249 21.00 0.30 -16.94
N THR A 250 19.79 0.72 -16.57
CA THR A 250 18.68 -0.18 -16.25
C THR A 250 17.71 -0.25 -17.41
N ILE A 251 17.56 -1.43 -18.02
CA ILE A 251 16.63 -1.65 -19.14
C ILE A 251 15.20 -1.74 -18.60
N LEU A 252 14.31 -0.85 -19.05
CA LEU A 252 12.88 -0.87 -18.73
C LEU A 252 12.06 -1.59 -19.82
N SER A 253 12.45 -1.43 -21.08
CA SER A 253 11.96 -2.24 -22.19
C SER A 253 13.12 -2.74 -23.05
N ASN A 254 13.04 -4.02 -23.44
CA ASN A 254 13.97 -4.58 -24.40
C ASN A 254 13.80 -3.88 -25.76
N GLU A 255 14.83 -3.99 -26.60
CA GLU A 255 14.78 -3.51 -27.98
C GLU A 255 13.57 -4.09 -28.74
N SER A 256 12.71 -3.20 -29.24
CA SER A 256 11.60 -3.51 -30.14
C SER A 256 11.87 -2.94 -31.52
N THR A 257 11.49 -3.69 -32.56
CA THR A 257 11.49 -3.17 -33.93
C THR A 257 10.16 -2.51 -34.21
N GLU A 258 10.19 -1.21 -34.43
CA GLU A 258 9.05 -0.43 -34.89
C GLU A 258 8.99 -0.45 -36.42
N THR A 259 7.79 -0.49 -36.98
CA THR A 259 7.55 -0.48 -38.44
C THR A 259 6.32 0.35 -38.85
N SER A 260 5.58 0.91 -37.89
CA SER A 260 4.29 1.57 -38.11
C SER A 260 4.44 3.08 -38.25
N THR A 261 3.67 3.68 -39.16
CA THR A 261 3.52 5.14 -39.26
C THR A 261 2.43 5.71 -38.38
N THR A 262 1.58 4.87 -37.79
CA THR A 262 0.57 5.27 -36.82
C THR A 262 1.15 5.14 -35.43
N TYR A 263 0.82 6.08 -34.53
CA TYR A 263 1.20 5.97 -33.13
C TYR A 263 0.66 4.69 -32.51
N GLU A 264 1.57 3.96 -31.88
CA GLU A 264 1.25 2.81 -31.04
C GLU A 264 1.58 3.16 -29.60
N THR A 265 0.57 3.06 -28.73
CA THR A 265 0.77 3.21 -27.30
C THR A 265 1.52 2.03 -26.74
N ARG A 266 2.61 2.32 -26.02
CA ARG A 266 3.42 1.38 -25.26
C ARG A 266 3.22 1.64 -23.78
N THR A 267 3.07 0.56 -23.02
CA THR A 267 2.95 0.61 -21.56
C THR A 267 4.03 -0.26 -20.94
N ILE A 268 4.86 0.33 -20.08
CA ILE A 268 5.81 -0.37 -19.22
C ILE A 268 5.28 -0.28 -17.79
N SER A 269 4.82 -1.41 -17.27
CA SER A 269 4.32 -1.53 -15.89
C SER A 269 5.39 -2.09 -14.96
N ASN A 270 5.18 -1.95 -13.64
CA ASN A 270 6.02 -2.55 -12.60
C ASN A 270 7.45 -1.99 -12.54
N ILE A 271 7.64 -0.73 -12.95
CA ILE A 271 8.92 -0.05 -12.79
C ILE A 271 9.12 0.22 -11.29
N THR A 272 10.23 -0.24 -10.73
CA THR A 272 10.59 -0.01 -9.32
C THR A 272 12.02 0.48 -9.22
N VAL A 273 12.35 1.20 -8.15
CA VAL A 273 13.72 1.64 -7.86
C VAL A 273 14.23 1.04 -6.56
N ALA A 274 15.51 0.68 -6.53
CA ALA A 274 16.13 0.07 -5.36
C ALA A 274 16.31 1.06 -4.20
N THR A 275 16.53 2.34 -4.53
CA THR A 275 16.70 3.45 -3.58
C THR A 275 15.89 4.66 -4.05
N SER A 276 15.29 5.40 -3.12
CA SER A 276 14.69 6.70 -3.45
C SER A 276 15.76 7.68 -3.94
N GLY A 277 15.42 8.55 -4.90
CA GLY A 277 16.35 9.54 -5.41
C GLY A 277 15.93 10.12 -6.76
N THR A 278 16.84 10.88 -7.37
CA THR A 278 16.63 11.46 -8.70
C THR A 278 17.04 10.47 -9.78
N TYR A 279 16.11 10.22 -10.70
CA TYR A 279 16.26 9.35 -11.86
C TYR A 279 15.83 10.07 -13.13
N TYR A 280 16.14 9.46 -14.26
CA TYR A 280 15.78 9.92 -15.59
C TYR A 280 15.39 8.71 -16.43
N ILE A 281 14.38 8.86 -17.27
CA ILE A 281 14.02 7.86 -18.27
C ILE A 281 14.64 8.27 -19.60
N GLY A 282 15.31 7.32 -20.26
CA GLY A 282 15.93 7.49 -21.56
C GLY A 282 15.20 6.68 -22.61
N PHE A 283 14.60 7.35 -23.60
CA PHE A 283 14.04 6.73 -24.80
C PHE A 283 15.13 6.67 -25.85
N ARG A 284 15.61 5.46 -26.16
CA ARG A 284 16.63 5.24 -27.17
C ARG A 284 15.98 4.87 -28.49
N ALA A 285 16.41 5.49 -29.58
CA ALA A 285 16.03 5.12 -30.94
C ALA A 285 17.28 4.93 -31.83
N GLN A 286 17.47 3.71 -32.29
CA GLN A 286 18.55 3.28 -33.17
C GLN A 286 18.01 2.97 -34.58
N GLN A 287 18.71 3.48 -35.59
CA GLN A 287 18.29 3.37 -36.99
C GLN A 287 18.89 2.19 -37.74
N SER A 288 18.09 1.73 -38.72
CA SER A 288 18.52 0.97 -39.90
C SER A 288 18.03 1.69 -41.18
N GLY A 289 18.31 2.98 -41.38
CA GLY A 289 17.89 3.75 -42.58
C GLY A 289 17.71 5.23 -42.30
N ASP A 290 16.98 5.96 -43.15
CA ASP A 290 16.85 7.44 -43.10
C ASP A 290 15.50 7.94 -42.54
N ASP A 291 14.66 7.09 -41.92
CA ASP A 291 13.35 7.49 -41.36
C ASP A 291 13.39 7.99 -39.91
N TYR A 292 12.44 8.82 -39.51
CA TYR A 292 12.39 9.38 -38.16
C TYR A 292 11.69 8.43 -37.18
N THR A 293 12.08 8.46 -35.90
CA THR A 293 11.31 7.87 -34.80
C THR A 293 10.68 8.98 -33.99
N SER A 294 9.37 8.94 -33.81
CA SER A 294 8.60 9.91 -33.03
C SER A 294 8.16 9.31 -31.71
N PHE A 295 8.28 10.09 -30.64
CA PHE A 295 7.72 9.79 -29.32
C PHE A 295 6.76 10.89 -28.91
N ASP A 296 5.64 10.48 -28.32
CA ASP A 296 4.58 11.39 -27.91
C ASP A 296 3.84 10.88 -26.68
N ASP A 297 2.95 11.71 -26.12
CA ASP A 297 2.05 11.38 -25.01
C ASP A 297 2.76 10.63 -23.87
N ILE A 298 3.93 11.13 -23.48
CA ILE A 298 4.79 10.50 -22.49
C ILE A 298 4.25 10.83 -21.10
N SER A 299 3.77 9.81 -20.40
CA SER A 299 3.29 9.93 -19.03
C SER A 299 3.93 8.92 -18.10
N LEU A 300 4.28 9.36 -16.89
CA LEU A 300 4.77 8.51 -15.82
C LEU A 300 3.90 8.71 -14.60
N THR A 301 3.21 7.65 -14.21
CA THR A 301 2.43 7.62 -12.98
C THR A 301 3.03 6.61 -12.00
N GLY A 302 2.96 6.91 -10.71
CA GLY A 302 3.37 6.02 -9.63
C GLY A 302 2.19 5.69 -8.74
N VAL A 303 2.03 4.42 -8.39
CA VAL A 303 1.11 3.94 -7.35
C VAL A 303 1.97 3.38 -6.21
N GLY A 304 1.94 4.06 -5.07
CA GLY A 304 2.61 3.68 -3.84
C GLY A 304 1.74 2.80 -2.96
N SER A 305 2.39 2.22 -1.95
CA SER A 305 1.73 1.64 -0.80
C SER A 305 2.11 2.43 0.45
N ILE A 306 1.28 2.34 1.47
CA ILE A 306 1.69 2.71 2.82
C ILE A 306 2.59 1.59 3.33
N SER A 307 3.87 1.89 3.56
CA SER A 307 4.89 0.89 3.89
C SER A 307 5.35 1.02 5.34
N PHE A 308 5.45 -0.11 6.05
CA PHE A 308 5.96 -0.22 7.41
C PHE A 308 7.03 -1.30 7.49
N TYR A 309 7.95 -1.20 8.46
CA TYR A 309 8.82 -2.33 8.76
C TYR A 309 8.09 -3.35 9.65
N ASN A 310 7.80 -3.00 10.91
CA ASN A 310 6.80 -3.69 11.72
C ASN A 310 5.56 -2.82 11.89
N LEU A 311 4.39 -3.45 11.89
CA LEU A 311 3.10 -2.81 12.10
C LEU A 311 2.34 -3.53 13.22
N LEU A 312 1.94 -2.77 14.24
CA LEU A 312 1.08 -3.24 15.34
C LEU A 312 -0.17 -2.37 15.42
N VAL A 313 -1.35 -2.99 15.46
CA VAL A 313 -2.59 -2.34 15.92
C VAL A 313 -2.91 -2.89 17.30
N SER A 314 -2.64 -2.11 18.34
CA SER A 314 -2.78 -2.56 19.73
C SER A 314 -4.21 -2.43 20.25
N SER A 315 -4.96 -1.45 19.74
CA SER A 315 -6.34 -1.20 20.16
C SER A 315 -7.15 -0.47 19.08
N GLY A 316 -8.47 -0.45 19.27
CA GLY A 316 -9.37 0.30 18.41
C GLY A 316 -9.43 -0.26 16.99
N THR A 317 -9.79 0.60 16.05
CA THR A 317 -9.75 0.28 14.61
C THR A 317 -8.83 1.22 13.88
N THR A 318 -7.89 0.67 13.12
CA THR A 318 -7.04 1.41 12.18
C THR A 318 -7.45 1.07 10.75
N THR A 319 -7.93 2.08 10.03
CA THR A 319 -8.40 1.96 8.65
C THR A 319 -7.35 2.49 7.68
N PHE A 320 -6.92 1.65 6.74
CA PHE A 320 -5.92 2.01 5.73
C PHE A 320 -6.60 2.43 4.42
N GLY A 321 -6.33 3.67 4.00
CA GLY A 321 -6.92 4.28 2.80
C GLY A 321 -6.26 3.89 1.48
N GLY A 322 -5.18 3.09 1.51
CA GLY A 322 -4.49 2.58 0.33
C GLY A 322 -3.86 1.22 0.58
N ASP A 323 -3.20 0.67 -0.45
CA ASP A 323 -2.46 -0.58 -0.36
C ASP A 323 -1.40 -0.52 0.75
N VAL A 324 -1.23 -1.64 1.47
CA VAL A 324 -0.32 -1.72 2.61
C VAL A 324 0.79 -2.74 2.33
N ARG A 325 2.02 -2.38 2.68
CA ARG A 325 3.18 -3.26 2.65
C ARG A 325 3.87 -3.28 4.02
N VAL A 326 4.16 -4.47 4.53
CA VAL A 326 4.87 -4.65 5.80
C VAL A 326 6.12 -5.49 5.55
N ASP A 327 7.29 -4.90 5.76
CA ASP A 327 8.59 -5.49 5.40
C ASP A 327 9.05 -6.57 6.38
N ASN A 328 8.41 -6.65 7.54
CA ASN A 328 8.66 -7.68 8.54
C ASN A 328 7.33 -8.16 9.12
N ASN A 329 6.98 -7.82 10.35
CA ASN A 329 5.84 -8.43 11.04
C ASN A 329 4.61 -7.52 11.09
N LEU A 330 3.44 -8.13 10.88
CA LEU A 330 2.12 -7.53 11.14
C LEU A 330 1.49 -8.19 12.38
N GLN A 331 1.06 -7.39 13.34
CA GLN A 331 0.37 -7.85 14.53
C GLN A 331 -0.90 -7.04 14.82
N THR A 332 -1.94 -7.73 15.29
CA THR A 332 -3.04 -7.11 16.03
C THR A 332 -3.08 -7.68 17.45
N ASP A 333 -3.30 -6.82 18.45
CA ASP A 333 -3.57 -7.25 19.82
C ASP A 333 -5.06 -7.41 20.06
N ASN A 334 -5.42 -8.04 21.18
CA ASN A 334 -6.82 -8.15 21.59
C ASN A 334 -7.42 -6.76 21.78
N GLY A 335 -8.49 -6.47 21.03
CA GLY A 335 -9.13 -5.15 20.97
C GLY A 335 -8.65 -4.26 19.83
N GLY A 336 -7.60 -4.65 19.11
CA GLY A 336 -7.13 -4.01 17.88
C GLY A 336 -7.74 -4.62 16.61
N THR A 337 -8.20 -3.78 15.69
CA THR A 337 -8.73 -4.17 14.38
C THR A 337 -7.97 -3.45 13.28
N ILE A 338 -7.37 -4.19 12.35
CA ILE A 338 -6.85 -3.61 11.10
C ILE A 338 -7.90 -3.73 9.99
N ASP A 339 -8.29 -2.61 9.39
CA ASP A 339 -9.25 -2.56 8.30
C ASP A 339 -8.58 -2.09 7.01
N PHE A 340 -8.44 -3.01 6.05
CA PHE A 340 -7.83 -2.73 4.76
C PHE A 340 -8.81 -2.16 3.73
N LEU A 341 -10.10 -2.03 4.05
CA LEU A 341 -11.13 -1.67 3.07
C LEU A 341 -11.01 -2.57 1.83
N THR A 342 -11.01 -1.99 0.64
CA THR A 342 -10.81 -2.67 -0.65
C THR A 342 -9.35 -2.87 -1.05
N ASN A 343 -8.41 -2.44 -0.20
CA ASN A 343 -6.99 -2.39 -0.52
C ASN A 343 -6.32 -3.76 -0.34
N SER A 344 -5.18 -3.91 -1.01
CA SER A 344 -4.30 -5.06 -0.87
C SER A 344 -3.35 -4.90 0.31
N ILE A 345 -2.87 -6.03 0.80
CA ILE A 345 -1.89 -6.12 1.89
C ILE A 345 -0.86 -7.18 1.55
N THR A 346 0.41 -6.82 1.71
CA THR A 346 1.54 -7.76 1.67
C THR A 346 2.35 -7.67 2.95
N VAL A 347 2.81 -8.82 3.45
CA VAL A 347 3.64 -8.92 4.65
C VAL A 347 4.76 -9.89 4.35
N GLU A 348 6.01 -9.50 4.52
CA GLU A 348 7.17 -10.38 4.24
C GLU A 348 7.41 -11.38 5.39
N GLY A 349 7.25 -10.94 6.63
CA GLY A 349 7.44 -11.73 7.84
C GLY A 349 6.16 -12.39 8.35
N THR A 350 6.01 -12.44 9.67
CA THR A 350 4.92 -13.16 10.34
C THR A 350 3.68 -12.28 10.47
N VAL A 351 2.50 -12.89 10.32
CA VAL A 351 1.22 -12.29 10.68
C VAL A 351 0.70 -12.94 11.97
N ILE A 352 0.46 -12.11 12.99
CA ILE A 352 -0.16 -12.50 14.27
C ILE A 352 -1.48 -11.76 14.42
N ASN A 353 -2.59 -12.50 14.48
CA ASN A 353 -3.91 -11.92 14.69
C ASN A 353 -4.42 -12.32 16.07
N ASN A 354 -4.22 -11.47 17.09
CA ASN A 354 -4.88 -11.63 18.40
C ASN A 354 -6.09 -10.69 18.56
N GLY A 355 -6.33 -9.83 17.57
CA GLY A 355 -7.47 -8.93 17.48
C GLY A 355 -8.35 -9.29 16.29
N ALA A 356 -8.45 -8.39 15.31
CA ALA A 356 -9.19 -8.62 14.08
C ALA A 356 -8.49 -8.10 12.81
N ILE A 357 -8.65 -8.84 11.70
CA ILE A 357 -8.31 -8.41 10.34
C ILE A 357 -9.59 -8.25 9.55
N LYS A 358 -9.81 -7.08 8.95
CA LYS A 358 -11.01 -6.74 8.19
C LYS A 358 -10.66 -6.32 6.76
N GLN A 359 -11.46 -6.80 5.81
CA GLN A 359 -11.30 -6.50 4.39
C GLN A 359 -12.65 -6.54 3.67
N THR A 360 -12.83 -5.65 2.70
CA THR A 360 -14.00 -5.55 1.84
C THR A 360 -13.61 -5.86 0.39
N LYS A 361 -14.37 -6.73 -0.29
CA LYS A 361 -14.20 -7.01 -1.72
C LYS A 361 -15.54 -7.34 -2.36
N THR A 362 -15.63 -7.19 -3.68
CA THR A 362 -16.80 -7.64 -4.44
C THR A 362 -16.78 -9.17 -4.58
N ALA A 363 -17.77 -9.84 -3.99
CA ALA A 363 -17.96 -11.29 -4.14
C ALA A 363 -18.85 -11.58 -5.36
N THR A 364 -18.20 -11.80 -6.50
CA THR A 364 -18.83 -12.01 -7.81
C THR A 364 -19.41 -13.41 -7.95
N ASN A 365 -20.55 -13.53 -8.65
CA ASN A 365 -21.19 -14.82 -8.92
C ASN A 365 -20.23 -15.82 -9.57
N SER A 366 -20.27 -17.08 -9.13
CA SER A 366 -19.51 -18.21 -9.68
C SER A 366 -17.98 -18.03 -9.65
N THR A 367 -17.47 -17.06 -8.89
CA THR A 367 -16.03 -16.79 -8.74
C THR A 367 -15.66 -16.86 -7.27
N THR A 368 -14.59 -17.58 -6.95
CA THR A 368 -14.05 -17.62 -5.59
C THR A 368 -13.34 -16.31 -5.27
N THR A 369 -13.85 -15.60 -4.27
CA THR A 369 -13.25 -14.36 -3.76
C THR A 369 -12.56 -14.65 -2.42
N VAL A 370 -11.28 -14.28 -2.31
CA VAL A 370 -10.46 -14.48 -1.10
C VAL A 370 -10.45 -13.23 -0.23
N PHE A 371 -10.71 -13.38 1.07
CA PHE A 371 -10.76 -12.30 2.04
C PHE A 371 -9.75 -12.53 3.16
N GLY A 372 -9.03 -11.48 3.56
CA GLY A 372 -8.06 -11.54 4.65
C GLY A 372 -6.96 -12.57 4.42
N TRP A 373 -6.63 -12.88 3.16
CA TRP A 373 -5.51 -13.76 2.81
C TRP A 373 -4.30 -12.89 2.50
N ILE A 374 -3.26 -13.03 3.32
CA ILE A 374 -2.05 -12.19 3.27
C ILE A 374 -0.88 -13.02 2.77
N LYS A 375 -0.21 -12.50 1.74
CA LYS A 375 0.98 -13.11 1.12
C LYS A 375 2.17 -12.17 1.26
N ASN A 376 3.37 -12.67 0.99
CA ASN A 376 4.51 -11.80 0.72
C ASN A 376 4.34 -11.06 -0.62
N ALA A 377 5.14 -10.02 -0.87
CA ALA A 377 5.01 -9.21 -2.09
C ALA A 377 5.28 -9.99 -3.38
N ALA A 378 6.13 -11.01 -3.32
CA ALA A 378 6.38 -11.91 -4.45
C ALA A 378 5.22 -12.88 -4.74
N GLY A 379 4.24 -13.00 -3.83
CA GLY A 379 3.11 -13.93 -3.95
C GLY A 379 3.49 -15.41 -3.79
N THR A 380 4.72 -15.70 -3.35
CA THR A 380 5.27 -17.06 -3.24
C THR A 380 5.06 -17.70 -1.87
N SER A 381 4.74 -16.90 -0.84
CA SER A 381 4.49 -17.36 0.52
C SER A 381 3.12 -16.87 0.99
N ASP A 382 2.34 -17.78 1.55
CA ASP A 382 1.11 -17.47 2.27
C ASP A 382 1.44 -17.28 3.75
N ASN A 383 1.29 -16.06 4.26
CA ASN A 383 1.66 -15.72 5.64
C ASN A 383 0.45 -15.69 6.57
N TYR A 384 -0.77 -15.62 6.02
CA TYR A 384 -2.02 -15.77 6.75
C TYR A 384 -3.17 -16.15 5.81
N TYR A 385 -3.94 -17.18 6.16
CA TYR A 385 -5.11 -17.61 5.42
C TYR A 385 -6.36 -17.01 6.06
N GLY A 386 -7.27 -16.43 5.29
CA GLY A 386 -8.53 -15.85 5.79
C GLY A 386 -9.74 -16.74 5.54
N LEU A 387 -10.59 -16.34 4.59
CA LEU A 387 -11.69 -17.17 4.08
C LEU A 387 -11.89 -17.00 2.58
N GLU A 388 -12.59 -17.96 1.96
CA GLU A 388 -13.02 -17.92 0.56
C GLU A 388 -14.55 -17.92 0.50
N ILE A 389 -15.13 -17.11 -0.39
CA ILE A 389 -16.57 -17.11 -0.70
C ILE A 389 -16.75 -17.38 -2.19
N THR A 390 -17.61 -18.35 -2.52
CA THR A 390 -18.02 -18.64 -3.90
C THR A 390 -19.54 -18.58 -4.00
N PRO A 391 -20.11 -17.44 -4.43
CA PRO A 391 -21.55 -17.31 -4.63
C PRO A 391 -22.03 -18.17 -5.81
N SER A 392 -23.22 -18.76 -5.67
CA SER A 392 -23.79 -19.69 -6.66
C SER A 392 -25.15 -19.25 -7.23
N SER A 393 -25.87 -18.35 -6.56
CA SER A 393 -27.17 -17.84 -7.04
C SER A 393 -27.15 -16.41 -7.59
N GLY A 394 -26.04 -15.69 -7.46
CA GLY A 394 -25.92 -14.28 -7.85
C GLY A 394 -24.69 -13.61 -7.24
N SER A 395 -24.39 -12.38 -7.66
CA SER A 395 -23.33 -11.58 -7.03
C SER A 395 -23.80 -11.12 -5.65
N MET A 396 -22.92 -11.20 -4.64
CA MET A 396 -23.20 -10.70 -3.31
C MET A 396 -22.93 -9.18 -3.19
N GLY A 397 -22.32 -8.58 -4.22
CA GLY A 397 -21.86 -7.19 -4.21
C GLY A 397 -20.62 -7.02 -3.35
N GLU A 398 -20.36 -5.80 -2.89
CA GLU A 398 -19.35 -5.56 -1.85
C GLU A 398 -19.70 -6.40 -0.62
N THR A 399 -18.72 -7.14 -0.14
CA THR A 399 -18.83 -8.00 1.03
C THR A 399 -17.69 -7.65 1.96
N THR A 400 -18.04 -7.32 3.20
CA THR A 400 -17.07 -7.04 4.25
C THR A 400 -16.88 -8.30 5.08
N VAL A 401 -15.63 -8.68 5.28
CA VAL A 401 -15.25 -9.80 6.14
C VAL A 401 -14.35 -9.29 7.25
N GLU A 402 -14.68 -9.64 8.49
CA GLU A 402 -13.83 -9.42 9.66
C GLU A 402 -13.47 -10.78 10.28
N ILE A 403 -12.18 -11.01 10.52
CA ILE A 403 -11.63 -12.26 11.03
C ILE A 403 -10.93 -11.99 12.35
N LYS A 404 -11.52 -12.47 13.45
CA LYS A 404 -10.88 -12.39 14.78
C LYS A 404 -10.08 -13.65 15.04
N GLY A 405 -8.80 -13.51 15.37
CA GLY A 405 -7.86 -14.61 15.56
C GLY A 405 -7.50 -14.85 17.02
N ASN A 406 -7.00 -16.05 17.32
CA ASN A 406 -6.56 -16.47 18.66
C ASN A 406 -7.58 -16.23 19.82
N GLN A 407 -8.86 -16.15 19.50
CA GLN A 407 -9.93 -15.95 20.48
C GLN A 407 -11.21 -16.66 20.05
N THR A 408 -12.01 -17.08 21.02
CA THR A 408 -13.33 -17.68 20.77
C THR A 408 -14.39 -16.61 20.52
N CYS A 409 -15.49 -16.97 19.85
CA CYS A 409 -16.53 -16.01 19.45
C CYS A 409 -17.52 -15.65 20.56
N SER A 410 -17.42 -16.34 21.70
CA SER A 410 -18.22 -16.13 22.89
C SER A 410 -17.51 -16.76 24.08
N GLY A 411 -17.77 -16.23 25.28
CA GLY A 411 -17.35 -16.84 26.54
C GLY A 411 -18.24 -18.02 27.00
N SER A 412 -19.33 -18.31 26.27
CA SER A 412 -20.25 -19.40 26.59
C SER A 412 -20.82 -20.09 25.35
N GLY A 413 -21.34 -21.31 25.54
CA GLY A 413 -21.97 -22.11 24.49
C GLY A 413 -20.96 -22.80 23.55
N VAL A 414 -21.45 -23.25 22.39
CA VAL A 414 -20.65 -23.91 21.34
C VAL A 414 -19.36 -23.15 20.98
N PRO A 415 -19.35 -21.81 20.87
CA PRO A 415 -18.11 -21.09 20.55
C PRO A 415 -17.07 -21.07 21.66
N ALA A 416 -17.43 -21.25 22.93
CA ALA A 416 -16.47 -21.22 24.03
C ALA A 416 -15.47 -22.39 23.98
N ALA A 417 -15.89 -23.51 23.39
CA ALA A 417 -15.04 -24.66 23.10
C ALA A 417 -14.67 -24.78 21.61
N GLY A 418 -15.12 -23.83 20.78
CA GLY A 418 -14.85 -23.82 19.35
C GLY A 418 -13.40 -23.46 19.02
N VAL A 419 -13.07 -23.51 17.74
CA VAL A 419 -11.84 -22.95 17.19
C VAL A 419 -11.72 -21.49 17.65
N LYS A 420 -10.50 -21.09 18.03
CA LYS A 420 -10.14 -19.72 18.44
C LYS A 420 -10.09 -18.78 17.24
N ARG A 421 -11.19 -18.74 16.48
CA ARG A 421 -11.35 -17.91 15.31
C ARG A 421 -12.80 -17.62 15.01
N CYS A 422 -13.07 -16.37 14.65
CA CYS A 422 -14.41 -15.88 14.35
C CYS A 422 -14.43 -15.15 13.04
N TYR A 423 -15.51 -15.31 12.29
CA TYR A 423 -15.64 -14.71 10.96
C TYR A 423 -16.96 -13.96 10.93
N THR A 424 -16.93 -12.65 10.75
CA THR A 424 -18.15 -11.88 10.48
C THR A 424 -18.19 -11.59 8.99
N VAL A 425 -19.23 -12.07 8.31
CA VAL A 425 -19.45 -11.84 6.86
C VAL A 425 -20.66 -10.94 6.70
N THR A 426 -20.50 -9.81 6.01
CA THR A 426 -21.56 -8.83 5.79
C THR A 426 -21.59 -8.44 4.30
N PRO A 427 -22.39 -9.15 3.48
CA PRO A 427 -22.59 -8.79 2.08
C PRO A 427 -23.61 -7.67 1.91
N VAL A 428 -23.49 -6.89 0.83
CA VAL A 428 -24.53 -5.95 0.38
C VAL A 428 -25.82 -6.69 0.02
N SER A 429 -25.71 -7.86 -0.61
CA SER A 429 -26.86 -8.71 -0.92
C SER A 429 -26.60 -10.17 -0.56
N SER A 430 -27.52 -10.77 0.18
CA SER A 430 -27.45 -12.19 0.52
C SER A 430 -27.77 -13.05 -0.71
N GLN A 431 -26.83 -13.90 -1.09
CA GLN A 431 -26.99 -14.93 -2.13
C GLN A 431 -26.64 -16.29 -1.54
N ALA A 432 -27.03 -17.39 -2.17
CA ALA A 432 -26.48 -18.70 -1.82
C ALA A 432 -24.98 -18.72 -2.13
N ALA A 433 -24.14 -19.16 -1.20
CA ALA A 433 -22.70 -19.30 -1.42
C ALA A 433 -22.11 -20.47 -0.64
N ASP A 434 -21.03 -21.03 -1.18
CA ASP A 434 -20.11 -21.86 -0.39
C ASP A 434 -19.06 -20.95 0.24
N VAL A 435 -18.80 -21.14 1.53
CA VAL A 435 -17.81 -20.38 2.30
C VAL A 435 -16.82 -21.34 2.95
N LYS A 436 -15.55 -21.20 2.61
CA LYS A 436 -14.46 -21.99 3.20
C LYS A 436 -13.70 -21.15 4.23
N PHE A 437 -13.75 -21.58 5.48
CA PHE A 437 -13.18 -20.89 6.62
C PHE A 437 -11.83 -21.52 7.00
N TYR A 438 -10.74 -20.75 6.93
CA TYR A 438 -9.41 -21.23 7.30
C TYR A 438 -9.01 -20.82 8.71
N TYR A 439 -8.33 -21.71 9.43
CA TYR A 439 -7.77 -21.49 10.77
C TYR A 439 -6.43 -22.20 10.95
N ARG A 440 -5.67 -21.76 11.96
CA ARG A 440 -4.34 -22.29 12.28
C ARG A 440 -4.46 -23.47 13.25
N SER A 441 -3.49 -24.38 13.21
CA SER A 441 -3.38 -25.48 14.18
C SER A 441 -3.36 -25.00 15.64
N ALA A 442 -2.67 -23.89 15.91
CA ALA A 442 -2.64 -23.23 17.22
C ALA A 442 -4.02 -22.71 17.66
N GLU A 443 -4.91 -22.43 16.71
CA GLU A 443 -6.28 -21.95 16.96
C GLU A 443 -7.29 -23.10 17.08
N SER A 444 -6.92 -24.33 16.73
CA SER A 444 -7.85 -25.48 16.67
C SER A 444 -8.63 -25.71 17.97
N ASN A 445 -8.04 -25.38 19.13
CA ASN A 445 -8.68 -25.56 20.43
C ASN A 445 -9.21 -27.00 20.65
N SER A 446 -8.45 -28.00 20.20
CA SER A 446 -8.82 -29.43 20.20
C SER A 446 -9.94 -29.84 19.22
N ASN A 447 -10.36 -28.95 18.31
CA ASN A 447 -11.32 -29.28 17.25
C ASN A 447 -10.59 -29.89 16.05
N THR A 448 -10.91 -31.14 15.72
CA THR A 448 -10.30 -31.88 14.60
C THR A 448 -11.12 -31.82 13.31
N THR A 449 -12.45 -31.87 13.43
CA THR A 449 -13.41 -31.77 12.30
C THR A 449 -14.56 -30.86 12.72
N PRO A 450 -14.34 -29.54 12.81
CA PRO A 450 -15.36 -28.62 13.31
C PRO A 450 -16.44 -28.35 12.26
N ASP A 451 -17.69 -28.38 12.71
CA ASP A 451 -18.83 -27.92 11.95
C ASP A 451 -18.92 -26.38 11.94
N VAL A 452 -19.60 -25.84 10.94
CA VAL A 452 -19.86 -24.39 10.81
C VAL A 452 -21.11 -24.01 11.60
N TYR A 453 -21.00 -23.01 12.47
CA TYR A 453 -22.13 -22.43 13.21
C TYR A 453 -22.30 -20.96 12.86
N LEU A 454 -23.56 -20.52 12.69
CA LEU A 454 -23.93 -19.13 12.49
C LEU A 454 -24.65 -18.60 13.74
N GLN A 455 -24.32 -17.38 14.16
CA GLN A 455 -25.04 -16.70 15.22
C GLN A 455 -26.38 -16.15 14.71
N THR A 456 -27.49 -16.66 15.25
CA THR A 456 -28.86 -16.24 14.91
C THR A 456 -29.63 -15.92 16.20
N GLY A 457 -30.10 -14.67 16.34
CA GLY A 457 -30.93 -14.28 17.49
C GLY A 457 -30.27 -14.51 18.86
N GLY A 458 -28.95 -14.34 18.95
CA GLY A 458 -28.17 -14.58 20.18
C GLY A 458 -27.84 -16.05 20.47
N SER A 459 -28.32 -16.99 19.65
CA SER A 459 -27.99 -18.42 19.71
C SER A 459 -27.11 -18.83 18.54
N TRP A 460 -26.47 -20.01 18.62
CA TRP A 460 -25.63 -20.55 17.55
C TRP A 460 -26.31 -21.73 16.88
N ALA A 461 -26.55 -21.63 15.57
CA ALA A 461 -27.21 -22.65 14.77
C ALA A 461 -26.19 -23.32 13.83
N ALA A 462 -26.14 -24.65 13.87
CA ALA A 462 -25.31 -25.43 12.94
C ALA A 462 -25.76 -25.19 11.49
N GLN A 463 -24.79 -25.05 10.61
CA GLN A 463 -24.97 -24.92 9.17
C GLN A 463 -24.50 -26.20 8.47
N ALA A 464 -24.85 -26.36 7.20
CA ALA A 464 -24.39 -27.51 6.43
C ALA A 464 -22.88 -27.42 6.18
N THR A 465 -22.11 -28.33 6.77
CA THR A 465 -20.67 -28.49 6.50
C THR A 465 -20.46 -29.57 5.44
N SER A 466 -19.91 -29.21 4.28
CA SER A 466 -19.73 -30.16 3.16
C SER A 466 -18.38 -30.87 3.17
N ALA A 467 -17.33 -30.23 3.69
CA ALA A 467 -15.97 -30.74 3.66
C ALA A 467 -15.08 -30.12 4.73
N HIS A 468 -13.99 -30.82 5.04
CA HIS A 468 -12.91 -30.39 5.92
C HIS A 468 -11.57 -30.78 5.31
N GLY A 469 -10.49 -30.09 5.66
CA GLY A 469 -9.16 -30.50 5.25
C GLY A 469 -8.06 -29.53 5.66
N GLY A 470 -6.90 -29.68 5.00
CA GLY A 470 -5.74 -28.82 5.23
C GLY A 470 -4.82 -29.31 6.36
N SER A 471 -3.79 -28.51 6.64
CA SER A 471 -2.78 -28.80 7.67
C SER A 471 -2.11 -27.52 8.13
N ASN A 472 -1.44 -27.57 9.30
CA ASN A 472 -0.63 -26.48 9.87
C ASN A 472 -1.37 -25.14 9.92
N GLU A 473 -1.06 -24.24 8.98
CA GLU A 473 -1.55 -22.86 8.90
C GLU A 473 -2.82 -22.71 8.06
N ALA A 474 -3.23 -23.76 7.35
CA ALA A 474 -4.33 -23.74 6.38
C ALA A 474 -5.34 -24.87 6.65
N ILE A 475 -5.72 -25.11 7.90
CA ILE A 475 -6.80 -26.05 8.21
C ILE A 475 -8.13 -25.38 7.89
N TRP A 476 -9.11 -26.10 7.34
CA TRP A 476 -10.37 -25.50 6.89
C TRP A 476 -11.60 -26.37 7.04
N ALA A 477 -12.75 -25.71 7.10
CA ALA A 477 -14.09 -26.29 6.99
C ALA A 477 -14.94 -25.47 5.99
N THR A 478 -15.77 -26.13 5.20
CA THR A 478 -16.61 -25.48 4.18
C THR A 478 -18.08 -25.54 4.57
N GLY A 479 -18.70 -24.38 4.79
CA GLY A 479 -20.14 -24.23 4.87
C GLY A 479 -20.72 -24.17 3.46
N SER A 480 -21.69 -25.03 3.14
CA SER A 480 -22.22 -25.14 1.78
C SER A 480 -23.62 -24.58 1.62
N GLY A 481 -23.86 -23.86 0.52
CA GLY A 481 -25.16 -23.30 0.18
C GLY A 481 -25.71 -22.35 1.25
N LEU A 482 -24.85 -21.60 1.94
CA LEU A 482 -25.25 -20.66 2.98
C LEU A 482 -26.07 -19.52 2.38
N THR A 483 -27.22 -19.20 2.98
CA THR A 483 -28.13 -18.12 2.54
C THR A 483 -28.27 -17.00 3.55
N SER A 484 -27.73 -17.18 4.76
CA SER A 484 -27.72 -16.21 5.85
C SER A 484 -26.28 -15.93 6.26
N TYR A 485 -26.00 -14.67 6.59
CA TYR A 485 -24.66 -14.17 6.87
C TYR A 485 -24.66 -13.36 8.16
N GLY A 486 -23.52 -13.37 8.85
CA GLY A 486 -23.33 -12.77 10.16
C GLY A 486 -22.04 -13.30 10.77
N THR A 487 -22.03 -13.51 12.09
CA THR A 487 -20.88 -14.08 12.80
C THR A 487 -20.91 -15.61 12.74
N PHE A 488 -19.83 -16.20 12.25
CA PHE A 488 -19.59 -17.62 12.19
C PHE A 488 -18.53 -18.05 13.21
N SER A 489 -18.68 -19.28 13.70
CA SER A 489 -17.73 -20.00 14.55
C SER A 489 -17.61 -21.42 14.04
N LEU A 490 -16.43 -22.02 14.24
CA LEU A 490 -16.18 -23.43 13.92
C LEU A 490 -16.08 -24.21 15.23
N SER A 491 -16.80 -25.33 15.35
CA SER A 491 -16.76 -26.16 16.56
C SER A 491 -17.16 -27.60 16.25
N SER A 492 -16.57 -28.59 16.92
CA SER A 492 -17.06 -29.97 16.90
C SER A 492 -18.32 -30.16 17.78
N GLY A 493 -18.82 -29.07 18.38
CA GLY A 493 -19.87 -29.07 19.39
C GLY A 493 -19.33 -29.41 20.78
N ALA A 494 -20.02 -28.90 21.82
CA ALA A 494 -19.99 -29.61 23.10
C ALA A 494 -20.64 -30.98 22.87
N SER A 495 -20.08 -32.05 23.44
CA SER A 495 -20.65 -33.42 23.43
C SER A 495 -22.16 -33.35 23.33
N SER A 496 -22.70 -33.64 22.13
CA SER A 496 -24.14 -33.72 21.99
C SER A 496 -24.60 -34.75 23.01
N ASN A 497 -25.64 -34.42 23.78
CA ASN A 497 -26.55 -35.46 24.21
C ASN A 497 -26.98 -36.15 22.92
N SER A 498 -26.26 -37.21 22.54
CA SER A 498 -26.76 -38.17 21.60
C SER A 498 -28.12 -38.52 22.16
N THR A 499 -29.18 -38.12 21.47
CA THR A 499 -30.42 -38.85 21.49
C THR A 499 -30.08 -40.21 20.90
N GLY A 500 -29.41 -41.03 21.72
CA GLY A 500 -29.16 -42.42 21.46
C GLY A 500 -30.53 -43.04 21.33
N PHE A 501 -30.91 -43.30 20.09
CA PHE A 501 -31.88 -44.32 19.75
C PHE A 501 -31.61 -45.51 20.66
N LEU A 502 -32.52 -45.76 21.61
CA LEU A 502 -32.60 -47.03 22.29
C LEU A 502 -32.75 -48.10 21.20
N PRO A 503 -31.81 -49.05 21.04
CA PRO A 503 -32.09 -50.20 20.22
C PRO A 503 -33.17 -50.99 20.96
N ALA A 504 -34.32 -51.15 20.30
CA ALA A 504 -35.37 -52.04 20.74
C ALA A 504 -34.79 -53.46 20.85
N ILE A 505 -34.47 -53.89 22.07
CA ILE A 505 -34.19 -55.29 22.36
C ILE A 505 -35.55 -55.98 22.37
N PHE A 506 -35.84 -56.62 21.25
CA PHE A 506 -36.83 -57.66 21.10
C PHE A 506 -36.36 -58.87 21.91
N LEU A 507 -36.85 -59.05 23.15
CA LEU A 507 -36.69 -60.32 23.85
C LEU A 507 -37.97 -61.13 23.70
N LEU A 508 -37.90 -62.06 22.76
CA LEU A 508 -38.85 -63.15 22.55
C LEU A 508 -38.99 -63.98 23.84
N LEU A 509 -40.24 -64.26 24.21
CA LEU A 509 -40.64 -65.37 25.07
C LEU A 509 -39.95 -66.68 24.65
N LEU A 510 -39.54 -67.49 25.62
CA LEU A 510 -39.75 -68.95 25.63
C LEU A 510 -39.36 -69.57 27.00
N LYS A 511 -40.40 -70.08 27.67
CA LYS A 511 -40.47 -71.12 28.72
C LYS A 511 -39.80 -70.90 30.08
#